data_AF-A0A2E3J8Y5-F1
#
_entry.id   AF-A0A2E3J8Y5-F1
#
_cell.length_a   1.000
_cell.length_b   1.000
_cell.length_c   1.000
_cell.angle_alpha   90.00
_cell.angle_beta   90.00
_cell.angle_gamma   90.00
#
_symmetry.space_group_name_H-M   'P 1'
#
loop_
_entity.id
_entity.type
_entity.pdbx_description
1 polymer ?
#
loop_
_entity_poly.entity_id
_entity_poly.type
_entity_poly.pdbx_seq_one_letter_code
_entity_poly.pdbx_strand_id
1 'polypeptide(L)'
;MKWSQTSLLAAIEQTYGTLPGAMLAMLTKDIELRPLEGEEVERGLNTPYLGAEESMFTNEYAGISFKVELVGSGTLGVAPAWGPLMRACGMAEVIVADTSVEYTPISDAPESVAMHFQLGRNKHTLLGAQGNVSIELEKGIPYLSFDFKGLYVAPEDNALPTADFSAWPKPIPLGAGRTTDFELHGFEVVPSKLSIDAGNEVEFDPTLTTEKIEFLDRAMSGSVNIAAPNVADIDFFTRAKDSTTGNLQIKHGPAGGHRVTISCPKVQVKQPKYVERTKKAELEMALAILPQTGNDEFSLLLD
;
A
#
# COMPACT_ATOMS: atom_id res chain seq x y z
N MET A 1 -13.24 6.58 26.56
CA MET A 1 -12.77 6.49 25.17
C MET A 1 -13.15 5.12 24.63
N LYS A 2 -13.76 5.04 23.44
CA LYS A 2 -14.14 3.75 22.82
C LYS A 2 -13.26 3.53 21.60
N TRP A 3 -12.73 2.32 21.44
CA TRP A 3 -11.91 1.99 20.27
C TRP A 3 -12.68 2.10 18.95
N SER A 4 -14.00 1.87 18.99
CA SER A 4 -14.86 2.06 17.81
C SER A 4 -15.09 3.53 17.41
N GLN A 5 -14.56 4.49 18.18
CA GLN A 5 -14.57 5.91 17.83
C GLN A 5 -13.17 6.32 17.39
N THR A 6 -12.79 5.86 16.20
CA THR A 6 -11.54 6.22 15.53
C THR A 6 -11.82 6.98 14.23
N SER A 7 -10.89 7.86 13.86
CA SER A 7 -10.90 8.54 12.56
C SER A 7 -9.48 8.71 12.06
N LEU A 8 -9.30 8.58 10.76
CA LEU A 8 -8.06 8.92 10.08
C LEU A 8 -8.33 10.02 9.06
N LEU A 9 -7.56 11.10 9.11
CA LEU A 9 -7.50 12.10 8.04
C LEU A 9 -6.11 12.06 7.41
N ALA A 10 -6.03 12.30 6.10
CA ALA A 10 -4.75 12.39 5.39
C ALA A 10 -4.80 13.45 4.29
N ALA A 11 -3.65 14.05 4.00
CA ALA A 11 -3.43 14.88 2.81
C ALA A 11 -1.96 14.96 2.45
N ILE A 12 -1.67 15.18 1.17
CA ILE A 12 -0.32 15.45 0.68
C ILE A 12 0.21 16.74 1.32
N GLU A 13 1.47 16.70 1.76
CA GLU A 13 2.16 17.87 2.26
C GLU A 13 2.65 18.73 1.08
N GLN A 14 2.36 20.04 1.12
CA GLN A 14 2.95 20.98 0.16
C GLN A 14 4.43 21.26 0.47
N THR A 15 4.81 21.09 1.73
CA THR A 15 6.18 21.21 2.22
C THR A 15 6.37 20.11 3.25
N TYR A 16 7.42 19.31 3.08
CA TYR A 16 7.71 18.16 3.94
C TYR A 16 7.70 18.54 5.43
N GLY A 17 7.03 17.74 6.25
CA GLY A 17 6.97 17.95 7.69
C GLY A 17 6.04 19.10 8.11
N THR A 18 5.08 19.49 7.27
CA THR A 18 4.16 20.61 7.57
C THR A 18 2.71 20.24 7.30
N LEU A 19 1.82 20.70 8.18
CA LEU A 19 0.40 20.41 8.06
C LEU A 19 -0.24 21.14 6.87
N PRO A 20 -0.94 20.42 5.97
CA PRO A 20 -1.77 21.03 4.95
C PRO A 20 -3.05 21.62 5.56
N GLY A 21 -3.62 22.63 4.89
CA GLY A 21 -4.81 23.33 5.39
C GLY A 21 -6.12 22.53 5.33
N ALA A 22 -6.22 21.55 4.44
CA ALA A 22 -7.40 20.68 4.31
C ALA A 22 -6.95 19.21 4.20
N MET A 23 -7.67 18.33 4.90
CA MET A 23 -7.42 16.88 4.90
C MET A 23 -8.68 16.12 4.52
N LEU A 24 -8.50 14.95 3.89
CA LEU A 24 -9.57 14.05 3.50
C LEU A 24 -9.76 12.97 4.57
N ALA A 25 -11.01 12.57 4.83
CA ALA A 25 -11.29 11.45 5.73
C ALA A 25 -11.06 10.12 5.03
N MET A 26 -10.25 9.26 5.64
CA MET A 26 -9.93 7.93 5.14
C MET A 26 -10.88 6.90 5.74
N LEU A 27 -11.58 6.15 4.88
CA LEU A 27 -12.45 5.06 5.31
C LEU A 27 -11.61 3.81 5.53
N THR A 28 -11.07 3.67 6.75
CA THR A 28 -10.10 2.64 7.09
C THR A 28 -10.71 1.42 7.78
N LYS A 29 -10.02 0.29 7.65
CA LYS A 29 -10.25 -0.94 8.40
C LYS A 29 -8.93 -1.41 9.02
N ASP A 30 -9.03 -2.15 10.14
CA ASP A 30 -7.90 -2.81 10.79
C ASP A 30 -6.73 -1.85 11.09
N ILE A 31 -7.06 -0.68 11.66
CA ILE A 31 -6.08 0.36 11.98
C ILE A 31 -5.27 0.00 13.22
N GLU A 32 -3.95 0.10 13.09
CA GLU A 32 -2.99 -0.10 14.17
C GLU A 32 -2.04 1.11 14.21
N LEU A 33 -2.04 1.81 15.35
CA LEU A 33 -1.15 2.94 15.60
C LEU A 33 0.02 2.47 16.47
N ARG A 34 1.23 2.81 16.04
CA ARG A 34 2.48 2.74 16.82
C ARG A 34 2.84 4.18 17.22
N PRO A 35 2.33 4.69 18.35
CA PRO A 35 2.29 6.13 18.63
C PRO A 35 3.65 6.76 18.95
N LEU A 36 4.61 5.96 19.40
CA LEU A 36 5.96 6.37 19.75
C LEU A 36 6.88 5.16 19.56
N GLU A 37 7.77 5.25 18.59
CA GLU A 37 8.84 4.31 18.30
C GLU A 37 10.17 5.08 18.32
N GLY A 38 11.27 4.41 18.63
CA GLY A 38 12.58 5.04 18.77
C GLY A 38 13.59 4.12 19.44
N GLU A 39 14.71 4.69 19.86
CA GLU A 39 15.82 3.99 20.50
C GLU A 39 15.95 4.40 21.97
N GLU A 40 16.33 3.43 22.81
CA GLU A 40 16.67 3.67 24.21
C GLU A 40 18.19 3.60 24.42
N VAL A 41 18.76 4.67 24.95
CA VAL A 41 20.20 4.78 25.24
C VAL A 41 20.42 4.83 26.74
N GLU A 42 21.15 3.86 27.28
CA GLU A 42 21.65 3.89 28.66
C GLU A 42 22.92 4.73 28.77
N ARG A 43 23.13 5.40 29.92
CA ARG A 43 24.25 6.33 30.10
C ARG A 43 25.55 5.65 30.56
N GLY A 44 25.48 4.42 31.08
CA GLY A 44 26.64 3.67 31.57
C GLY A 44 27.30 4.28 32.82
N LEU A 45 26.53 4.88 33.72
CA LEU A 45 27.06 5.56 34.90
C LEU A 45 27.56 4.59 35.99
N ASN A 46 28.76 4.85 36.51
CA ASN A 46 29.29 4.12 37.66
C ASN A 46 28.59 4.55 38.95
N THR A 47 27.89 3.62 39.61
CA THR A 47 27.31 3.83 40.95
C THR A 47 27.89 2.83 41.96
N PRO A 48 27.95 3.17 43.26
CA PRO A 48 28.49 2.27 44.29
C PRO A 48 27.50 1.15 44.69
N TYR A 49 26.39 1.00 43.97
CA TYR A 49 25.32 0.03 44.25
C TYR A 49 24.95 -0.73 42.98
N LEU A 50 24.39 -1.93 43.12
CA LEU A 50 23.86 -2.71 42.00
C LEU A 50 22.41 -2.28 41.73
N GLY A 51 22.05 -2.05 40.46
CA GLY A 51 20.70 -1.65 40.06
C GLY A 51 20.59 -1.44 38.55
N ALA A 52 19.35 -1.27 38.07
CA ALA A 52 19.08 -0.88 36.69
C ALA A 52 19.38 0.62 36.48
N GLU A 53 19.80 0.98 35.27
CA GLU A 53 20.06 2.37 34.88
C GLU A 53 18.84 2.97 34.18
N GLU A 54 18.70 4.30 34.26
CA GLU A 54 17.70 5.03 33.49
C GLU A 54 18.14 5.12 32.02
N SER A 55 17.26 4.75 31.10
CA SER A 55 17.44 4.92 29.66
C SER A 55 16.88 6.28 29.20
N MET A 56 17.51 6.83 28.16
CA MET A 56 17.05 8.03 27.45
C MET A 56 16.42 7.61 26.13
N PHE A 57 15.21 8.08 25.86
CA PHE A 57 14.54 7.86 24.58
C PHE A 57 15.08 8.85 23.54
N THR A 58 15.35 8.36 22.33
CA THR A 58 15.92 9.13 21.21
C THR A 58 15.37 8.60 19.89
N ASN A 59 15.55 9.35 18.80
CA ASN A 59 15.19 8.92 17.45
C ASN A 59 13.67 8.65 17.32
N GLU A 60 12.85 9.59 17.78
CA GLU A 60 11.40 9.41 17.88
C GLU A 60 10.67 9.51 16.54
N TYR A 61 9.91 8.47 16.20
CA TYR A 61 8.98 8.47 15.09
C TYR A 61 7.67 7.78 15.48
N ALA A 62 6.66 7.87 14.61
CA ALA A 62 5.40 7.18 14.77
C ALA A 62 5.10 6.32 13.55
N GLY A 63 4.43 5.19 13.76
CA GLY A 63 3.99 4.28 12.72
C GLY A 63 2.47 4.15 12.69
N ILE A 64 1.90 3.88 11.51
CA ILE A 64 0.48 3.56 11.37
C ILE A 64 0.25 2.59 10.21
N SER A 65 -0.50 1.52 10.46
CA SER A 65 -0.93 0.58 9.42
C SER A 65 -2.46 0.48 9.39
N PHE A 66 -3.02 0.29 8.19
CA PHE A 66 -4.46 0.19 7.98
C PHE A 66 -4.78 -0.31 6.57
N LYS A 67 -6.03 -0.74 6.36
CA LYS A 67 -6.56 -1.09 5.03
C LYS A 67 -7.60 -0.09 4.58
N VAL A 68 -7.68 0.15 3.27
CA VAL A 68 -8.79 0.86 2.61
C VAL A 68 -9.31 0.04 1.44
N GLU A 69 -10.57 0.26 1.08
CA GLU A 69 -11.20 -0.46 -0.02
C GLU A 69 -10.61 0.01 -1.37
N LEU A 70 -10.21 -0.93 -2.22
CA LEU A 70 -9.70 -0.63 -3.56
C LEU A 70 -10.89 -0.35 -4.50
N VAL A 71 -11.25 0.93 -4.60
CA VAL A 71 -12.35 1.42 -5.44
C VAL A 71 -11.92 2.64 -6.24
N GLY A 72 -12.35 2.74 -7.49
CA GLY A 72 -12.26 4.00 -8.24
C GLY A 72 -13.20 5.06 -7.66
N SER A 73 -13.02 6.33 -8.03
CA SER A 73 -13.84 7.46 -7.55
C SER A 73 -15.31 7.38 -7.99
N GLY A 74 -15.60 6.61 -9.03
CA GLY A 74 -16.90 6.56 -9.70
C GLY A 74 -17.14 7.73 -10.66
N THR A 75 -16.11 8.47 -11.02
CA THR A 75 -16.18 9.50 -12.07
C THR A 75 -14.87 9.52 -12.85
N LEU A 76 -14.95 9.54 -14.19
CA LEU A 76 -13.77 9.56 -15.06
C LEU A 76 -12.92 10.80 -14.81
N GLY A 77 -11.59 10.63 -14.80
CA GLY A 77 -10.65 11.73 -14.56
C GLY A 77 -10.70 12.34 -13.16
N VAL A 78 -11.35 11.69 -12.18
CA VAL A 78 -11.36 12.12 -10.78
C VAL A 78 -10.58 11.11 -9.93
N ALA A 79 -9.58 11.59 -9.20
CA ALA A 79 -8.78 10.74 -8.33
C ALA A 79 -9.63 10.15 -7.18
N PRO A 80 -9.41 8.88 -6.80
CA PRO A 80 -10.05 8.26 -5.64
C PRO A 80 -9.56 8.89 -4.33
N ALA A 81 -10.36 8.76 -3.27
CA ALA A 81 -10.02 9.31 -1.95
C ALA A 81 -8.70 8.79 -1.37
N TRP A 82 -8.29 7.56 -1.71
CA TRP A 82 -7.02 6.97 -1.29
C TRP A 82 -5.79 7.42 -2.10
N GLY A 83 -5.97 8.21 -3.16
CA GLY A 83 -4.88 8.67 -4.04
C GLY A 83 -3.68 9.30 -3.33
N PRO A 84 -3.89 10.20 -2.34
CA PRO A 84 -2.80 10.75 -1.52
C PRO A 84 -1.92 9.68 -0.85
N LEU A 85 -2.51 8.57 -0.42
CA LEU A 85 -1.77 7.49 0.24
C LEU A 85 -0.89 6.74 -0.74
N MET A 86 -1.40 6.44 -1.94
CA MET A 86 -0.60 5.81 -3.00
C MET A 86 0.59 6.68 -3.42
N ARG A 87 0.39 8.00 -3.47
CA ARG A 87 1.46 8.95 -3.80
C ARG A 87 2.57 8.98 -2.75
N ALA A 88 2.22 8.94 -1.47
CA ALA A 88 3.19 8.79 -0.38
C ALA A 88 3.80 7.38 -0.26
N CYS A 89 3.36 6.44 -1.09
CA CYS A 89 3.99 5.14 -1.30
C CYS A 89 4.85 5.10 -2.58
N GLY A 90 5.30 6.26 -3.08
CA GLY A 90 6.23 6.33 -4.22
C GLY A 90 5.58 6.05 -5.57
N MET A 91 4.32 6.46 -5.74
CA MET A 91 3.58 6.37 -7.01
C MET A 91 3.24 7.77 -7.55
N ALA A 92 3.47 8.03 -8.83
CA ALA A 92 2.91 9.18 -9.51
C ALA A 92 1.41 8.99 -9.73
N GLU A 93 0.65 10.08 -9.66
CA GLU A 93 -0.76 10.14 -10.05
C GLU A 93 -0.88 10.94 -11.35
N VAL A 94 -1.35 10.30 -12.42
CA VAL A 94 -1.57 10.93 -13.72
C VAL A 94 -3.06 10.97 -14.01
N ILE A 95 -3.61 12.17 -14.10
CA ILE A 95 -5.03 12.39 -14.38
C ILE A 95 -5.18 12.81 -15.84
N VAL A 96 -5.95 12.03 -16.60
CA VAL A 96 -6.45 12.43 -17.92
C VAL A 96 -7.90 12.84 -17.74
N ALA A 97 -8.17 14.14 -17.88
CA ALA A 97 -9.49 14.72 -17.69
C ALA A 97 -10.57 13.96 -18.47
N ASP A 98 -11.70 13.71 -17.80
CA ASP A 98 -12.86 12.98 -18.32
C ASP A 98 -12.56 11.57 -18.86
N THR A 99 -11.36 11.02 -18.60
CA THR A 99 -10.89 9.77 -19.20
C THR A 99 -10.41 8.77 -18.16
N SER A 100 -9.39 9.10 -17.37
CA SER A 100 -8.80 8.12 -16.46
C SER A 100 -7.92 8.75 -15.39
N VAL A 101 -7.61 7.95 -14.37
CA VAL A 101 -6.55 8.24 -13.40
C VAL A 101 -5.63 7.03 -13.33
N GLU A 102 -4.34 7.24 -13.43
CA GLU A 102 -3.34 6.16 -13.44
C GLU A 102 -2.29 6.39 -12.36
N TYR A 103 -1.93 5.32 -11.64
CA TYR A 103 -0.83 5.30 -10.71
C TYR A 103 0.31 4.43 -11.23
N THR A 104 1.51 5.01 -11.32
CA THR A 104 2.74 4.32 -11.75
C THR A 104 3.87 4.62 -10.78
N PRO A 105 4.86 3.74 -10.62
CA PRO A 105 5.96 3.98 -9.69
C PRO A 105 6.81 5.20 -10.09
N ILE A 106 7.48 5.79 -9.11
CA ILE A 106 8.52 6.81 -9.32
C ILE A 106 9.77 6.47 -8.52
N SER A 107 10.93 6.98 -8.96
CA SER A 107 12.21 6.83 -8.24
C SER A 107 12.60 8.09 -7.48
N ASP A 108 12.18 9.25 -7.96
CA ASP A 108 12.64 10.54 -7.47
C ASP A 108 11.49 11.35 -6.88
N ALA A 109 11.80 12.11 -5.83
CA ALA A 109 10.87 13.00 -5.14
C ALA A 109 9.52 12.33 -4.77
N PRO A 110 9.53 11.17 -4.09
CA PRO A 110 8.31 10.61 -3.54
C PRO A 110 7.68 11.62 -2.60
N GLU A 111 6.37 11.81 -2.74
CA GLU A 111 5.65 12.78 -1.91
C GLU A 111 5.46 12.23 -0.51
N SER A 112 5.07 13.11 0.42
CA SER A 112 4.73 12.75 1.79
C SER A 112 3.29 13.15 2.10
N VAL A 113 2.68 12.45 3.04
CA VAL A 113 1.38 12.84 3.61
C VAL A 113 1.54 13.26 5.06
N ALA A 114 0.69 14.21 5.46
CA ALA A 114 0.39 14.43 6.86
C ALA A 114 -0.86 13.62 7.22
N MET A 115 -0.85 12.99 8.39
CA MET A 115 -1.95 12.16 8.88
C MET A 115 -2.38 12.57 10.27
N HIS A 116 -3.69 12.60 10.49
CA HIS A 116 -4.30 12.73 11.80
C HIS A 116 -5.08 11.47 12.14
N PHE A 117 -4.52 10.67 13.03
CA PHE A 117 -5.25 9.59 13.65
C PHE A 117 -5.86 10.07 14.96
N GLN A 118 -7.14 9.80 15.18
CA GLN A 118 -7.78 10.12 16.44
C GLN A 118 -8.42 8.88 17.06
N LEU A 119 -8.18 8.69 18.35
CA LEU A 119 -8.86 7.70 19.20
C LEU A 119 -9.64 8.47 20.26
N GLY A 120 -10.96 8.58 20.08
CA GLY A 120 -11.76 9.52 20.87
C GLY A 120 -11.27 10.96 20.69
N ARG A 121 -10.79 11.60 21.76
CA ARG A 121 -10.24 12.98 21.70
C ARG A 121 -8.74 13.03 21.49
N ASN A 122 -8.04 11.91 21.71
CA ASN A 122 -6.59 11.86 21.59
C ASN A 122 -6.22 11.86 20.10
N LYS A 123 -5.60 12.94 19.65
CA LYS A 123 -5.12 13.15 18.29
C LYS A 123 -3.64 12.86 18.22
N HIS A 124 -3.26 11.94 17.36
CA HIS A 124 -1.90 11.65 16.94
C HIS A 124 -1.69 12.24 15.56
N THR A 125 -0.59 12.98 15.40
CA THR A 125 -0.20 13.57 14.13
C THR A 125 1.07 12.91 13.65
N LEU A 126 1.09 12.50 12.39
CA LEU A 126 2.27 12.02 11.68
C LEU A 126 2.54 13.02 10.56
N LEU A 127 3.73 13.61 10.53
CA LEU A 127 4.18 14.53 9.48
C LEU A 127 5.25 13.87 8.63
N GLY A 128 5.46 14.33 7.41
CA GLY A 128 6.48 13.75 6.54
C GLY A 128 6.26 12.27 6.24
N ALA A 129 5.02 11.77 6.35
CA ALA A 129 4.79 10.35 6.38
C ALA A 129 4.91 9.73 4.97
N GLN A 130 5.69 8.66 4.89
CA GLN A 130 5.91 7.84 3.70
C GLN A 130 5.73 6.37 4.10
N GLY A 131 5.42 5.51 3.12
CA GLY A 131 5.03 4.14 3.45
C GLY A 131 5.13 3.14 2.32
N ASN A 132 4.72 1.93 2.65
CA ASN A 132 4.55 0.83 1.71
C ASN A 132 3.06 0.58 1.42
N VAL A 133 2.78 0.05 0.23
CA VAL A 133 1.44 -0.39 -0.16
C VAL A 133 1.46 -1.81 -0.70
N SER A 134 0.49 -2.61 -0.29
CA SER A 134 0.18 -3.90 -0.88
C SER A 134 -1.27 -4.00 -1.34
N ILE A 135 -1.48 -4.73 -2.42
CA ILE A 135 -2.78 -5.01 -3.03
C ILE A 135 -3.11 -6.47 -2.76
N GLU A 136 -4.28 -6.70 -2.16
CA GLU A 136 -4.77 -8.05 -1.86
C GLU A 136 -6.08 -8.30 -2.62
N LEU A 137 -6.03 -9.20 -3.61
CA LEU A 137 -7.19 -9.64 -4.38
C LEU A 137 -7.50 -11.10 -4.08
N GLU A 138 -8.51 -11.32 -3.26
CA GLU A 138 -9.08 -12.64 -2.97
C GLU A 138 -10.61 -12.56 -2.93
N LYS A 139 -11.30 -13.69 -2.74
CA LYS A 139 -12.77 -13.69 -2.71
C LYS A 139 -13.28 -12.76 -1.59
N GLY A 140 -13.86 -11.62 -1.97
CA GLY A 140 -14.32 -10.63 -1.01
C GLY A 140 -14.24 -9.22 -1.60
N ILE A 141 -14.07 -8.24 -0.72
CA ILE A 141 -13.80 -6.86 -1.09
C ILE A 141 -12.29 -6.74 -1.36
N PRO A 142 -11.86 -6.12 -2.47
CA PRO A 142 -10.44 -5.84 -2.70
C PRO A 142 -9.95 -4.71 -1.77
N TYR A 143 -8.74 -4.84 -1.25
CA TYR A 143 -8.16 -3.84 -0.34
C TYR A 143 -6.77 -3.39 -0.79
N LEU A 144 -6.45 -2.13 -0.49
CA LEU A 144 -5.09 -1.63 -0.37
C LEU A 144 -4.72 -1.66 1.11
N SER A 145 -3.59 -2.29 1.44
CA SER A 145 -3.02 -2.30 2.79
C SER A 145 -1.82 -1.37 2.81
N PHE A 146 -1.82 -0.44 3.76
CA PHE A 146 -0.78 0.55 3.93
C PHE A 146 -0.05 0.36 5.25
N ASP A 147 1.24 0.64 5.25
CA ASP A 147 2.07 0.77 6.44
C ASP A 147 2.97 1.99 6.29
N PHE A 148 2.75 2.99 7.13
CA PHE A 148 3.41 4.29 7.10
C PHE A 148 4.31 4.49 8.32
N LYS A 149 5.39 5.23 8.12
CA LYS A 149 6.17 5.88 9.17
C LYS A 149 6.07 7.39 8.99
N GLY A 150 6.04 8.13 10.08
CA GLY A 150 5.95 9.59 10.11
C GLY A 150 6.74 10.19 11.26
N LEU A 151 7.12 11.45 11.14
CA LEU A 151 7.71 12.22 12.23
C LEU A 151 6.75 12.28 13.41
N TYR A 152 7.30 12.06 14.61
CA TYR A 152 6.54 12.08 15.84
C TYR A 152 6.08 13.51 16.15
N VAL A 153 4.81 13.64 16.51
CA VAL A 153 4.23 14.86 17.09
C VAL A 153 3.53 14.47 18.39
N ALA A 154 3.82 15.20 19.46
CA ALA A 154 3.24 14.96 20.77
C ALA A 154 1.70 14.88 20.68
N PRO A 155 1.06 13.84 21.24
CA PRO A 155 -0.39 13.70 21.19
C PRO A 155 -1.11 14.85 21.87
N GLU A 156 -2.22 15.30 21.28
CA GLU A 156 -3.04 16.39 21.80
C GLU A 156 -4.48 15.93 22.07
N ASP A 157 -5.16 16.63 22.98
CA ASP A 157 -6.61 16.47 23.16
C ASP A 157 -7.35 17.46 22.24
N ASN A 158 -8.05 16.92 21.25
CA ASN A 158 -8.83 17.68 20.28
C ASN A 158 -10.28 17.19 20.24
N ALA A 159 -11.20 18.07 19.81
CA ALA A 159 -12.53 17.63 19.42
C ALA A 159 -12.44 16.66 18.22
N LEU A 160 -13.43 15.77 18.12
CA LEU A 160 -13.56 14.88 16.96
C LEU A 160 -13.78 15.72 15.69
N PRO A 161 -13.10 15.42 14.56
CA PRO A 161 -13.33 16.10 13.31
C PRO A 161 -14.70 15.72 12.75
N THR A 162 -15.24 16.59 11.89
CA THR A 162 -16.34 16.19 11.01
C THR A 162 -15.75 15.42 9.83
N ALA A 163 -15.95 14.11 9.80
CA ALA A 163 -15.48 13.26 8.71
C ALA A 163 -16.51 13.24 7.56
N ASP A 164 -16.03 13.48 6.34
CA ASP A 164 -16.81 13.33 5.11
C ASP A 164 -16.29 12.13 4.31
N PHE A 165 -17.15 11.13 4.11
CA PHE A 165 -16.84 9.92 3.34
C PHE A 165 -17.54 9.90 1.98
N SER A 166 -18.07 11.02 1.50
CA SER A 166 -18.77 11.12 0.21
C SER A 166 -17.91 10.71 -0.99
N ALA A 167 -16.58 10.83 -0.88
CA ALA A 167 -15.60 10.40 -1.88
C ALA A 167 -15.32 8.88 -1.89
N TRP A 168 -15.96 8.10 -1.01
CA TRP A 168 -15.81 6.65 -0.91
C TRP A 168 -17.05 5.92 -1.46
N PRO A 169 -17.06 5.56 -2.75
CA PRO A 169 -18.14 4.75 -3.29
C PRO A 169 -18.10 3.33 -2.72
N LYS A 170 -19.26 2.68 -2.65
CA LYS A 170 -19.38 1.32 -2.15
C LYS A 170 -18.59 0.33 -3.05
N PRO A 171 -17.76 -0.56 -2.49
CA PRO A 171 -16.95 -1.47 -3.27
C PRO A 171 -17.79 -2.56 -3.94
N ILE A 172 -17.29 -3.02 -5.08
CA ILE A 172 -17.80 -4.19 -5.78
C ILE A 172 -16.97 -5.38 -5.30
N PRO A 173 -17.57 -6.46 -4.77
CA PRO A 173 -16.78 -7.62 -4.41
C PRO A 173 -16.19 -8.32 -5.64
N LEU A 174 -15.00 -8.89 -5.50
CA LEU A 174 -14.34 -9.74 -6.50
C LEU A 174 -15.19 -10.97 -6.83
N GLY A 175 -15.14 -11.42 -8.10
CA GLY A 175 -15.77 -12.67 -8.53
C GLY A 175 -16.18 -12.67 -10.01
N ALA A 176 -16.74 -13.80 -10.45
CA ALA A 176 -17.11 -14.02 -11.85
C ALA A 176 -18.01 -12.89 -12.41
N GLY A 177 -17.68 -12.41 -13.61
CA GLY A 177 -18.38 -11.31 -14.29
C GLY A 177 -18.08 -9.91 -13.74
N ARG A 178 -17.38 -9.80 -12.61
CA ARG A 178 -16.94 -8.53 -12.00
C ARG A 178 -15.42 -8.37 -12.03
N THR A 179 -14.71 -9.48 -12.14
CA THR A 179 -13.27 -9.56 -12.34
C THR A 179 -13.05 -10.29 -13.66
N THR A 180 -12.35 -9.67 -14.59
CA THR A 180 -12.16 -10.16 -15.96
C THR A 180 -10.73 -9.94 -16.41
N ASP A 181 -10.39 -10.45 -17.59
CA ASP A 181 -9.12 -10.21 -18.28
C ASP A 181 -7.90 -10.53 -17.40
N PHE A 182 -7.96 -11.66 -16.67
CA PHE A 182 -6.82 -12.12 -15.89
C PHE A 182 -5.86 -12.89 -16.81
N GLU A 183 -4.79 -12.24 -17.22
CA GLU A 183 -3.74 -12.81 -18.05
C GLU A 183 -2.45 -12.96 -17.26
N LEU A 184 -1.75 -14.07 -17.44
CA LEU A 184 -0.40 -14.30 -16.92
C LEU A 184 0.47 -14.92 -18.02
N HIS A 185 1.56 -14.25 -18.38
CA HIS A 185 2.47 -14.63 -19.46
C HIS A 185 1.76 -14.87 -20.81
N GLY A 186 0.77 -14.03 -21.12
CA GLY A 186 -0.03 -14.07 -22.34
C GLY A 186 -1.08 -15.18 -22.37
N PHE A 187 -1.35 -15.83 -21.24
CA PHE A 187 -2.33 -16.90 -21.10
C PHE A 187 -3.44 -16.51 -20.13
N GLU A 188 -4.70 -16.68 -20.52
CA GLU A 188 -5.85 -16.43 -19.65
C GLU A 188 -5.90 -17.50 -18.55
N VAL A 189 -5.79 -17.08 -17.29
CA VAL A 189 -5.77 -17.98 -16.13
C VAL A 189 -7.01 -17.76 -15.27
N VAL A 190 -7.36 -18.76 -14.46
CA VAL A 190 -8.46 -18.67 -13.49
C VAL A 190 -7.87 -18.43 -12.10
N PRO A 191 -7.81 -17.18 -11.61
CA PRO A 191 -7.19 -16.85 -10.34
C PRO A 191 -8.09 -17.21 -9.15
N SER A 192 -7.46 -17.58 -8.04
CA SER A 192 -8.10 -17.68 -6.72
C SER A 192 -7.60 -16.61 -5.76
N LYS A 193 -6.36 -16.15 -5.95
CA LYS A 193 -5.71 -15.09 -5.19
C LYS A 193 -4.65 -14.40 -6.06
N LEU A 194 -4.53 -13.08 -5.91
CA LEU A 194 -3.38 -12.30 -6.34
C LEU A 194 -3.00 -11.35 -5.21
N SER A 195 -1.71 -11.28 -4.88
CA SER A 195 -1.15 -10.24 -4.03
C SER A 195 -0.01 -9.54 -4.77
N ILE A 196 0.05 -8.22 -4.64
CA ILE A 196 1.17 -7.42 -5.12
C ILE A 196 1.65 -6.56 -3.95
N ASP A 197 2.94 -6.54 -3.70
CA ASP A 197 3.58 -5.69 -2.71
C ASP A 197 4.54 -4.75 -3.43
N ALA A 198 4.42 -3.44 -3.17
CA ALA A 198 5.37 -2.48 -3.70
C ALA A 198 6.77 -2.75 -3.17
N GLY A 199 6.89 -3.25 -1.93
CA GLY A 199 8.17 -3.58 -1.32
C GLY A 199 9.03 -2.35 -1.10
N ASN A 200 8.40 -1.23 -0.71
CA ASN A 200 9.07 0.03 -0.42
C ASN A 200 9.88 -0.08 0.88
N GLU A 201 11.12 0.36 0.84
CA GLU A 201 11.98 0.53 2.01
C GLU A 201 11.86 1.97 2.52
N VAL A 202 11.20 2.14 3.67
CA VAL A 202 10.97 3.44 4.31
C VAL A 202 11.57 3.44 5.70
N GLU A 203 12.49 4.36 5.95
CA GLU A 203 13.26 4.46 7.18
C GLU A 203 13.15 5.83 7.83
N PHE A 204 13.37 5.87 9.15
CA PHE A 204 13.61 7.11 9.86
C PHE A 204 15.12 7.37 9.83
N ASP A 205 15.53 8.49 9.24
CA ASP A 205 16.92 8.92 9.08
C ASP A 205 17.18 10.16 9.94
N PRO A 206 17.58 9.97 11.21
CA PRO A 206 18.01 11.05 12.08
C PRO A 206 19.47 11.42 11.81
N THR A 207 19.73 12.72 11.70
CA THR A 207 21.06 13.31 11.73
C THR A 207 21.25 14.14 12.99
N LEU A 208 22.44 14.70 13.19
CA LEU A 208 22.70 15.62 14.30
C LEU A 208 21.86 16.91 14.25
N THR A 209 21.25 17.22 13.10
CA THR A 209 20.57 18.52 12.86
C THR A 209 19.19 18.40 12.25
N THR A 210 18.81 17.23 11.74
CA THR A 210 17.58 17.01 10.99
C THR A 210 17.06 15.62 11.26
N GLU A 211 15.75 15.45 11.15
CA GLU A 211 15.08 14.17 11.18
C GLU A 211 14.16 14.10 9.98
N LYS A 212 14.16 12.98 9.27
CA LYS A 212 13.26 12.75 8.14
C LYS A 212 12.88 11.27 8.09
N ILE A 213 11.70 11.03 7.57
CA ILE A 213 11.31 9.75 7.00
C ILE A 213 11.75 9.76 5.54
N GLU A 214 12.46 8.72 5.13
CA GLU A 214 13.02 8.60 3.79
C GLU A 214 12.60 7.29 3.14
N PHE A 215 12.08 7.42 1.92
CA PHE A 215 11.91 6.34 0.96
C PHE A 215 13.26 6.08 0.29
N LEU A 216 13.82 4.88 0.48
CA LEU A 216 15.18 4.54 0.05
C LEU A 216 15.21 3.68 -1.22
N ASP A 217 14.41 2.62 -1.25
CA ASP A 217 14.39 1.66 -2.35
C ASP A 217 13.01 1.03 -2.52
N ARG A 218 12.83 0.29 -3.60
CA ARG A 218 11.62 -0.48 -3.90
C ARG A 218 11.95 -1.79 -4.58
N ALA A 219 11.45 -2.89 -4.01
CA ALA A 219 11.57 -4.22 -4.60
C ALA A 219 10.19 -4.90 -4.76
N MET A 220 9.51 -4.60 -5.86
CA MET A 220 8.15 -5.11 -6.09
C MET A 220 8.11 -6.64 -6.19
N SER A 221 7.19 -7.23 -5.44
CA SER A 221 6.98 -8.67 -5.39
C SER A 221 5.50 -9.01 -5.40
N GLY A 222 5.19 -10.29 -5.54
CA GLY A 222 3.81 -10.75 -5.46
C GLY A 222 3.66 -12.24 -5.30
N SER A 223 2.42 -12.69 -5.20
CA SER A 223 2.06 -14.11 -5.24
C SER A 223 0.75 -14.28 -5.97
N VAL A 224 0.62 -15.39 -6.68
CA VAL A 224 -0.60 -15.73 -7.39
C VAL A 224 -0.94 -17.20 -7.21
N ASN A 225 -2.23 -17.45 -7.03
CA ASN A 225 -2.79 -18.80 -7.06
C ASN A 225 -3.77 -18.87 -8.22
N ILE A 226 -3.55 -19.82 -9.12
CA ILE A 226 -4.40 -20.06 -10.29
C ILE A 226 -4.86 -21.51 -10.33
N ALA A 227 -6.00 -21.79 -10.97
CA ALA A 227 -6.33 -23.17 -11.34
C ALA A 227 -5.17 -23.75 -12.18
N ALA A 228 -4.70 -24.95 -11.82
CA ALA A 228 -3.55 -25.55 -12.50
C ALA A 228 -3.88 -25.83 -13.98
N PRO A 229 -3.20 -25.18 -14.95
CA PRO A 229 -3.37 -25.50 -16.36
C PRO A 229 -2.66 -26.81 -16.70
N ASN A 230 -2.95 -27.39 -17.87
CA ASN A 230 -2.10 -28.47 -18.37
C ASN A 230 -0.76 -27.87 -18.80
N VAL A 231 0.33 -28.59 -18.53
CA VAL A 231 1.69 -28.20 -18.94
C VAL A 231 1.79 -27.99 -20.46
N ALA A 232 0.98 -28.71 -21.24
CA ALA A 232 0.91 -28.55 -22.70
C ALA A 232 0.28 -27.22 -23.16
N ASP A 233 -0.60 -26.61 -22.34
CA ASP A 233 -1.24 -25.33 -22.63
C ASP A 233 -0.29 -24.18 -22.27
N ILE A 234 0.31 -24.24 -21.07
CA ILE A 234 1.39 -23.36 -20.63
C ILE A 234 2.25 -24.04 -19.56
N ASP A 235 3.57 -24.07 -19.80
CA ASP A 235 4.52 -24.65 -18.86
C ASP A 235 5.16 -23.57 -17.96
N PHE A 236 4.52 -23.32 -16.82
CA PHE A 236 5.06 -22.40 -15.81
C PHE A 236 6.32 -22.94 -15.10
N PHE A 237 6.58 -24.25 -15.12
CA PHE A 237 7.78 -24.83 -14.52
C PHE A 237 9.02 -24.52 -15.36
N THR A 238 8.94 -24.73 -16.67
CA THR A 238 10.02 -24.36 -17.60
C THR A 238 10.23 -22.85 -17.61
N ARG A 239 9.15 -22.05 -17.63
CA ARG A 239 9.27 -20.58 -17.54
C ARG A 239 9.97 -20.12 -16.27
N ALA A 240 9.63 -20.71 -15.11
CA ALA A 240 10.31 -20.39 -13.85
C ALA A 240 11.78 -20.82 -13.86
N LYS A 241 12.08 -22.03 -14.36
CA LYS A 241 13.45 -22.56 -14.48
C LYS A 241 14.33 -21.68 -15.38
N ASP A 242 13.79 -21.24 -16.51
CA ASP A 242 14.51 -20.46 -17.51
C ASP A 242 14.43 -18.95 -17.26
N SER A 243 13.83 -18.53 -16.13
CA SER A 243 13.60 -17.12 -15.78
C SER A 243 12.89 -16.33 -16.89
N THR A 244 11.97 -16.98 -17.61
CA THR A 244 11.16 -16.35 -18.64
C THR A 244 10.25 -15.30 -18.00
N THR A 245 10.14 -14.14 -18.63
CA THR A 245 9.23 -13.07 -18.21
C THR A 245 8.00 -13.01 -19.12
N GLY A 246 6.92 -12.42 -18.61
CA GLY A 246 5.69 -12.17 -19.36
C GLY A 246 4.80 -11.16 -18.65
N ASN A 247 3.64 -10.81 -19.21
CA ASN A 247 2.73 -9.85 -18.58
C ASN A 247 1.94 -10.48 -17.41
N LEU A 248 1.44 -9.64 -16.52
CA LEU A 248 0.31 -9.89 -15.65
C LEU A 248 -0.71 -8.78 -15.87
N GLN A 249 -1.97 -9.12 -16.09
CA GLN A 249 -3.06 -8.14 -16.18
C GLN A 249 -4.30 -8.66 -15.48
N ILE A 250 -5.08 -7.76 -14.88
CA ILE A 250 -6.41 -8.04 -14.34
C ILE A 250 -7.27 -6.79 -14.40
N LYS A 251 -8.56 -6.93 -14.68
CA LYS A 251 -9.56 -5.87 -14.56
C LYS A 251 -10.62 -6.22 -13.51
N HIS A 252 -11.06 -5.23 -12.77
CA HIS A 252 -12.11 -5.37 -11.78
C HIS A 252 -13.07 -4.18 -11.79
N GLY A 253 -14.37 -4.45 -11.84
CA GLY A 253 -15.42 -3.43 -11.84
C GLY A 253 -15.85 -2.99 -13.25
N PRO A 254 -17.02 -2.31 -13.35
CA PRO A 254 -17.51 -1.75 -14.60
C PRO A 254 -16.74 -0.47 -14.96
N ALA A 255 -16.72 -0.08 -16.23
CA ALA A 255 -16.15 1.20 -16.66
C ALA A 255 -16.90 2.41 -16.04
N GLY A 256 -16.40 3.63 -16.29
CA GLY A 256 -17.02 4.87 -15.84
C GLY A 256 -16.38 5.45 -14.58
N GLY A 257 -15.08 5.20 -14.37
CA GLY A 257 -14.33 5.61 -13.18
C GLY A 257 -14.48 4.65 -12.00
N HIS A 258 -15.06 3.46 -12.24
CA HIS A 258 -15.19 2.40 -11.25
C HIS A 258 -14.24 1.23 -11.50
N ARG A 259 -13.73 1.08 -12.73
CA ARG A 259 -12.92 -0.07 -13.10
C ARG A 259 -11.51 0.17 -12.64
N VAL A 260 -10.94 -0.85 -12.02
CA VAL A 260 -9.54 -0.93 -11.63
C VAL A 260 -8.86 -1.92 -12.56
N THR A 261 -7.86 -1.46 -13.29
CA THR A 261 -7.00 -2.29 -14.12
C THR A 261 -5.60 -2.31 -13.52
N ILE A 262 -5.10 -3.50 -13.19
CA ILE A 262 -3.70 -3.68 -12.78
C ILE A 262 -2.97 -4.29 -13.96
N SER A 263 -1.84 -3.69 -14.34
CA SER A 263 -0.99 -4.18 -15.40
C SER A 263 0.47 -4.17 -14.96
N CYS A 264 1.13 -5.30 -15.10
CA CYS A 264 2.57 -5.45 -14.91
C CYS A 264 3.14 -6.04 -16.21
N PRO A 265 3.84 -5.25 -17.04
CA PRO A 265 4.25 -5.71 -18.38
C PRO A 265 5.30 -6.82 -18.36
N LYS A 266 6.09 -6.90 -17.27
CA LYS A 266 7.21 -7.83 -17.15
C LYS A 266 7.28 -8.44 -15.75
N VAL A 267 6.72 -9.63 -15.63
CA VAL A 267 6.66 -10.45 -14.41
C VAL A 267 7.44 -11.74 -14.65
N GLN A 268 8.18 -12.15 -13.62
CA GLN A 268 8.82 -13.46 -13.55
C GLN A 268 8.09 -14.32 -12.52
N VAL A 269 7.61 -15.49 -12.93
CA VAL A 269 7.11 -16.52 -12.01
C VAL A 269 8.26 -17.28 -11.35
N LYS A 270 8.12 -17.57 -10.07
CA LYS A 270 9.11 -18.27 -9.24
C LYS A 270 8.44 -19.40 -8.46
N GLN A 271 9.18 -20.49 -8.30
CA GLN A 271 8.84 -21.64 -7.46
C GLN A 271 7.39 -22.15 -7.62
N PRO A 272 6.93 -22.53 -8.83
CA PRO A 272 5.58 -23.07 -9.01
C PRO A 272 5.37 -24.31 -8.14
N LYS A 273 4.28 -24.31 -7.37
CA LYS A 273 3.94 -25.35 -6.41
C LYS A 273 2.46 -25.73 -6.54
N TYR A 274 2.20 -27.02 -6.65
CA TYR A 274 0.81 -27.51 -6.61
C TYR A 274 0.26 -27.43 -5.18
N VAL A 275 -0.95 -26.90 -5.07
CA VAL A 275 -1.73 -26.86 -3.83
C VAL A 275 -3.14 -27.39 -4.10
N GLU A 276 -3.74 -28.05 -3.12
CA GLU A 276 -5.13 -28.51 -3.23
C GLU A 276 -6.08 -27.41 -2.72
N ARG A 277 -7.04 -27.01 -3.55
CA ARG A 277 -8.19 -26.20 -3.12
C ARG A 277 -9.48 -26.82 -3.59
N THR A 278 -10.39 -27.14 -2.66
CA THR A 278 -11.70 -27.73 -2.98
C THR A 278 -11.59 -28.99 -3.85
N LYS A 279 -10.64 -29.90 -3.52
CA LYS A 279 -10.36 -31.13 -4.29
C LYS A 279 -9.91 -30.91 -5.74
N LYS A 280 -9.51 -29.69 -6.11
CA LYS A 280 -8.90 -29.35 -7.40
C LYS A 280 -7.47 -28.88 -7.17
N ALA A 281 -6.62 -29.08 -8.18
CA ALA A 281 -5.25 -28.59 -8.16
C ALA A 281 -5.23 -27.10 -8.54
N GLU A 282 -4.56 -26.31 -7.72
CA GLU A 282 -4.12 -24.96 -8.04
C GLU A 282 -2.60 -24.93 -8.12
N LEU A 283 -2.09 -23.97 -8.88
CA LEU A 283 -0.67 -23.66 -8.97
C LEU A 283 -0.43 -22.34 -8.25
N GLU A 284 0.30 -22.41 -7.14
CA GLU A 284 0.81 -21.27 -6.38
C GLU A 284 2.18 -20.89 -6.93
N MET A 285 2.39 -19.59 -7.18
CA MET A 285 3.65 -19.06 -7.70
C MET A 285 3.98 -17.73 -7.00
N ALA A 286 5.25 -17.56 -6.62
CA ALA A 286 5.76 -16.25 -6.27
C ALA A 286 6.05 -15.45 -7.55
N LEU A 287 5.91 -14.13 -7.48
CA LEU A 287 6.12 -13.21 -8.58
C LEU A 287 7.25 -12.24 -8.24
N ALA A 288 8.12 -11.97 -9.20
CA ALA A 288 8.93 -10.76 -9.21
C ALA A 288 8.40 -9.84 -10.31
N ILE A 289 8.08 -8.60 -9.94
CA ILE A 289 7.53 -7.59 -10.84
C ILE A 289 8.69 -6.69 -11.22
N LEU A 290 9.05 -6.70 -12.50
CA LEU A 290 10.34 -6.17 -12.97
C LEU A 290 10.13 -4.97 -13.88
N PRO A 291 11.03 -3.98 -13.83
CA PRO A 291 11.02 -2.88 -14.78
C PRO A 291 11.46 -3.36 -16.17
N GLN A 292 10.95 -2.69 -17.19
CA GLN A 292 11.34 -2.85 -18.58
C GLN A 292 12.11 -1.63 -19.09
N THR A 293 11.55 -0.43 -18.94
CA THR A 293 12.06 0.85 -19.48
C THR A 293 12.00 1.97 -18.43
N GLY A 294 12.43 1.68 -17.20
CA GLY A 294 12.39 2.62 -16.07
C GLY A 294 11.33 2.22 -15.05
N ASN A 295 10.55 3.18 -14.56
CA ASN A 295 9.49 2.94 -13.58
C ASN A 295 8.18 2.44 -14.22
N ASP A 296 8.27 1.39 -15.04
CA ASP A 296 7.15 0.82 -15.80
C ASP A 296 6.78 -0.60 -15.35
N GLU A 297 7.26 -1.04 -14.18
CA GLU A 297 7.02 -2.39 -13.67
C GLU A 297 5.55 -2.64 -13.27
N PHE A 298 4.81 -1.59 -12.92
CA PHE A 298 3.44 -1.65 -12.43
C PHE A 298 2.61 -0.45 -12.89
N SER A 299 1.31 -0.66 -13.10
CA SER A 299 0.33 0.41 -13.28
C SER A 299 -1.01 0.01 -12.66
N LEU A 300 -1.67 0.99 -12.03
CA LEU A 300 -3.03 0.90 -11.52
C LEU A 300 -3.87 1.98 -12.21
N LEU A 301 -4.65 1.56 -13.22
CA LEU A 301 -5.48 2.45 -14.02
C LEU A 301 -6.94 2.41 -13.54
N LEU A 302 -7.55 3.58 -13.44
CA LEU A 302 -8.95 3.80 -13.11
C LEU A 302 -9.70 4.41 -14.29
N ASP A 303 -10.71 3.71 -14.80
CA ASP A 303 -11.51 4.09 -15.97
C ASP A 303 -12.96 3.55 -15.95
#